data_AF-A0A2E9ZA76-F1
#
_entry.id   AF-A0A2E9ZA76-F1
#
_cell.length_a   1.000
_cell.length_b   1.000
_cell.length_c   1.000
_cell.angle_alpha   90.00
_cell.angle_beta   90.00
_cell.angle_gamma   90.00
#
_symmetry.space_group_name_H-M   'P 1'
#
loop_
_entity.id
_entity.type
_entity.pdbx_description
1 polymer ?
#
loop_
_entity_poly.entity_id
_entity_poly.type
_entity_poly.pdbx_seq_one_letter_code
_entity_poly.pdbx_strand_id
1 'polypeptide(L)'
;MEDEKAFLETLPSSPGVYRMLNDSGKILYVGKAKNLKKRVSSYFRTSYTDKKTEALMAHVDSVEFTIVNNEHEALLLENNFIKQYRPRYNVVLRDDKTYPFLLLSTEHDFPRLDLYRGKGRPKGQTFGPFPNAGSVRESLSLIQKLFRLRQCNDVFFSHRSRPCLQYQIHRCTAPCVGYVSKKDYADQVRLATLFLKGENNLIIDSLTHQMTEASDLKAYERAQYFRDTVIKLRLLQKQQTIVGGKSDVDVLAVVQSLEMTAVCIVFIRSGRVLGHKTYFPSIPAGFSPSDAIHAFIAQYYCDSVRAKQNLAKVIVNVKINQREALQRSLQKLFGTSFRLTDRQLVMYQAWRSMAEKNALHDIAQRLSDSLTPIKQLHALQDALSLPDSLSRIECFDVSHTQGTSTVASCVVYTTAGITTSEYRRFTIKDITPGDDYAAMRQVLLRRYTQVKKDDAPLPDLVIIDGGKGQMSQAISVMLELQLTEIPLLGVAKGESRKAGEETLFLNDVSQSIELSSESVALHLIQLIRDESHRFAIAGHRSKRKKQFIHSPLDDIEGIGPKRRQALLRHFGGMQGLLQASQHEIAAVQGVSSKLAELIYCALHP
;
A
#
# COMPACT_ATOMS: atom_id res chain seq x y z
N MET A 1 -19.07 -29.80 -35.74
CA MET A 1 -18.69 -29.14 -37.01
C MET A 1 -18.60 -30.17 -38.14
N GLU A 2 -19.63 -30.27 -39.00
CA GLU A 2 -19.76 -31.37 -40.00
C GLU A 2 -18.82 -31.26 -41.22
N ASP A 3 -18.12 -30.14 -41.43
CA ASP A 3 -17.24 -30.00 -42.60
C ASP A 3 -15.97 -29.13 -42.33
N GLU A 4 -15.08 -29.64 -41.48
CA GLU A 4 -13.89 -28.91 -41.02
C GLU A 4 -12.93 -28.52 -42.15
N LYS A 5 -12.81 -29.36 -43.19
CA LYS A 5 -11.89 -29.14 -44.31
C LYS A 5 -12.34 -27.95 -45.18
N ALA A 6 -13.63 -27.88 -45.50
CA ALA A 6 -14.20 -26.80 -46.30
C ALA A 6 -14.04 -25.44 -45.59
N PHE A 7 -14.29 -25.39 -44.27
CA PHE A 7 -14.10 -24.17 -43.48
C PHE A 7 -12.64 -23.69 -43.49
N LEU A 8 -11.67 -24.60 -43.28
CA LEU A 8 -10.25 -24.25 -43.24
C LEU A 8 -9.71 -23.69 -44.57
N GLU A 9 -10.33 -24.03 -45.70
CA GLU A 9 -9.95 -23.51 -47.01
C GLU A 9 -10.34 -22.05 -47.19
N THR A 10 -11.49 -21.63 -46.65
CA THR A 10 -12.01 -20.25 -46.72
C THR A 10 -11.21 -19.23 -45.91
N LEU A 11 -10.32 -19.69 -45.03
CA LEU A 11 -9.57 -18.81 -44.15
C LEU A 11 -8.51 -17.98 -44.91
N PRO A 12 -8.46 -16.66 -44.68
CA PRO A 12 -7.47 -15.79 -45.31
C PRO A 12 -6.08 -15.98 -44.70
N SER A 13 -5.04 -15.67 -45.48
CA SER A 13 -3.66 -15.61 -44.99
C SER A 13 -3.29 -14.27 -44.31
N SER A 14 -4.27 -13.37 -44.19
CA SER A 14 -4.14 -12.05 -43.57
C SER A 14 -4.12 -12.11 -42.03
N PRO A 15 -3.59 -11.06 -41.36
CA PRO A 15 -3.70 -10.93 -39.92
C PRO A 15 -5.15 -10.67 -39.50
N GLY A 16 -5.50 -11.12 -38.29
CA GLY A 16 -6.88 -11.03 -37.81
C GLY A 16 -7.08 -11.57 -36.41
N VAL A 17 -8.30 -11.46 -35.94
CA VAL A 17 -8.77 -12.02 -34.67
C VAL A 17 -9.79 -13.12 -34.98
N TYR A 18 -9.67 -14.25 -34.32
CA TYR A 18 -10.63 -15.35 -34.40
C TYR A 18 -11.32 -15.56 -33.04
N ARG A 19 -12.55 -16.05 -33.09
CA ARG A 19 -13.42 -16.33 -31.96
C ARG A 19 -13.91 -17.76 -32.08
N MET A 20 -13.78 -18.54 -31.01
CA MET A 20 -14.28 -19.91 -30.95
C MET A 20 -15.55 -19.92 -30.11
N LEU A 21 -16.62 -20.51 -30.63
CA LEU A 21 -17.95 -20.53 -30.04
C LEU A 21 -18.37 -21.97 -29.74
N ASN A 22 -19.23 -22.15 -28.72
CA ASN A 22 -19.89 -23.43 -28.48
C ASN A 22 -21.18 -23.56 -29.31
N ASP A 23 -21.86 -24.70 -29.15
CA ASP A 23 -23.18 -25.03 -29.69
C ASP A 23 -24.24 -23.93 -29.49
N SER A 24 -24.20 -23.22 -28.35
CA SER A 24 -25.14 -22.15 -28.02
C SER A 24 -24.73 -20.77 -28.56
N GLY A 25 -23.68 -20.67 -29.40
CA GLY A 25 -23.16 -19.40 -29.92
C GLY A 25 -22.44 -18.52 -28.88
N LYS A 26 -22.04 -19.07 -27.73
CA LYS A 26 -21.27 -18.37 -26.69
C LYS A 26 -19.78 -18.43 -26.99
N ILE A 27 -19.12 -17.27 -26.97
CA ILE A 27 -17.68 -17.17 -27.20
C ILE A 27 -16.90 -17.81 -26.03
N LEU A 28 -16.17 -18.88 -26.34
CA LEU A 28 -15.32 -19.63 -25.41
C LEU A 28 -13.89 -19.10 -25.37
N TYR A 29 -13.37 -18.69 -26.53
CA TYR A 29 -12.00 -18.21 -26.68
C TYR A 29 -11.90 -17.15 -27.79
N VAL A 30 -11.04 -16.17 -27.57
CA VAL A 30 -10.65 -15.16 -28.55
C VAL A 30 -9.13 -15.20 -28.70
N GLY A 31 -8.63 -15.20 -29.94
CA GLY A 31 -7.20 -15.18 -30.20
C GLY A 31 -6.82 -14.32 -31.40
N LYS A 32 -5.62 -13.72 -31.36
CA LYS A 32 -5.02 -13.05 -32.52
C LYS A 32 -4.18 -13.99 -33.38
N ALA A 33 -4.08 -13.68 -34.67
CA ALA A 33 -3.23 -14.38 -35.63
C ALA A 33 -2.52 -13.40 -36.58
N LYS A 34 -1.24 -13.67 -36.88
CA LYS A 34 -0.54 -13.03 -38.01
C LYS A 34 -1.03 -13.54 -39.37
N ASN A 35 -1.43 -14.81 -39.40
CA ASN A 35 -1.99 -15.49 -40.56
C ASN A 35 -3.12 -16.38 -40.02
N LEU A 36 -4.36 -15.99 -40.30
CA LEU A 36 -5.56 -16.67 -39.78
C LEU A 36 -5.60 -18.14 -40.22
N LYS A 37 -5.37 -18.43 -41.50
CA LYS A 37 -5.33 -19.79 -42.04
C LYS A 37 -4.37 -20.69 -41.25
N LYS A 38 -3.07 -20.32 -41.20
CA LYS A 38 -2.05 -21.12 -40.49
C LYS A 38 -2.36 -21.30 -39.01
N ARG A 39 -2.89 -20.25 -38.34
CA ARG A 39 -3.15 -20.29 -36.90
C ARG A 39 -4.38 -21.14 -36.58
N VAL A 40 -5.50 -20.91 -37.25
CA VAL A 40 -6.74 -21.65 -36.98
C VAL A 40 -6.60 -23.12 -37.39
N SER A 41 -5.97 -23.42 -38.54
CA SER A 41 -5.68 -24.80 -38.95
C SER A 41 -4.79 -25.57 -37.96
N SER A 42 -4.01 -24.88 -37.12
CA SER A 42 -3.18 -25.55 -36.10
C SER A 42 -4.00 -26.20 -34.97
N TYR A 43 -5.23 -25.73 -34.74
CA TYR A 43 -6.14 -26.26 -33.73
C TYR A 43 -6.85 -27.54 -34.17
N PHE A 44 -6.91 -27.83 -35.47
CA PHE A 44 -7.61 -29.01 -36.03
C PHE A 44 -6.63 -30.15 -36.35
N ARG A 45 -5.50 -30.21 -35.64
CA ARG A 45 -4.50 -31.29 -35.81
C ARG A 45 -4.75 -32.40 -34.79
N THR A 46 -4.55 -33.64 -35.21
CA THR A 46 -4.88 -34.87 -34.45
C THR A 46 -4.03 -35.13 -33.20
N SER A 47 -2.98 -34.34 -32.95
CA SER A 47 -2.16 -34.45 -31.73
C SER A 47 -2.00 -33.07 -31.07
N TYR A 48 -2.77 -32.85 -30.00
CA TYR A 48 -2.63 -31.69 -29.15
C TYR A 48 -1.41 -31.85 -28.24
N THR A 49 -0.41 -30.99 -28.37
CA THR A 49 0.76 -30.97 -27.46
C THR A 49 0.45 -30.26 -26.13
N ASP A 50 -0.66 -29.50 -26.08
CA ASP A 50 -1.03 -28.65 -24.96
C ASP A 50 -2.43 -29.03 -24.44
N LYS A 51 -2.50 -29.51 -23.19
CA LYS A 51 -3.73 -29.94 -22.49
C LYS A 51 -4.82 -28.86 -22.49
N LYS A 52 -4.43 -27.58 -22.54
CA LYS A 52 -5.36 -26.45 -22.65
C LYS A 52 -6.11 -26.48 -23.98
N THR A 53 -5.39 -26.74 -25.06
CA THR A 53 -5.95 -26.70 -26.42
C THR A 53 -6.95 -27.83 -26.61
N GLU A 54 -6.62 -29.01 -26.08
CA GLU A 54 -7.52 -30.17 -26.03
C GLU A 54 -8.82 -29.85 -25.28
N ALA A 55 -8.73 -29.31 -24.05
CA ALA A 55 -9.90 -28.97 -23.25
C ALA A 55 -10.79 -27.87 -23.87
N LEU A 56 -10.18 -26.93 -24.61
CA LEU A 56 -10.91 -25.92 -25.38
C LEU A 56 -11.64 -26.56 -26.56
N MET A 57 -10.91 -27.28 -27.43
CA MET A 57 -11.45 -27.83 -28.67
C MET A 57 -12.57 -28.83 -28.44
N ALA A 58 -12.58 -29.54 -27.30
CA ALA A 58 -13.69 -30.41 -26.90
C ALA A 58 -15.06 -29.70 -26.78
N HIS A 59 -15.09 -28.38 -26.64
CA HIS A 59 -16.31 -27.58 -26.47
C HIS A 59 -16.58 -26.61 -27.63
N VAL A 60 -15.70 -26.57 -28.63
CA VAL A 60 -15.84 -25.66 -29.78
C VAL A 60 -16.71 -26.31 -30.84
N ASP A 61 -17.76 -25.60 -31.27
CA ASP A 61 -18.62 -26.02 -32.36
C ASP A 61 -18.38 -25.20 -33.64
N SER A 62 -18.11 -23.88 -33.50
CA SER A 62 -17.88 -22.99 -34.64
C SER A 62 -16.77 -21.96 -34.38
N VAL A 63 -16.20 -21.44 -35.47
CA VAL A 63 -15.13 -20.43 -35.44
C VAL A 63 -15.47 -19.27 -36.36
N GLU A 64 -15.42 -18.05 -35.82
CA GLU A 64 -15.57 -16.81 -36.58
C GLU A 64 -14.24 -16.04 -36.64
N PHE A 65 -14.06 -15.17 -37.64
CA PHE A 65 -12.87 -14.32 -37.73
C PHE A 65 -13.17 -12.91 -38.22
N THR A 66 -12.27 -11.98 -37.90
CA THR A 66 -12.26 -10.59 -38.38
C THR A 66 -10.87 -10.27 -38.89
N ILE A 67 -10.77 -9.91 -40.17
CA ILE A 67 -9.51 -9.51 -40.82
C ILE A 67 -9.18 -8.07 -40.41
N VAL A 68 -7.89 -7.81 -40.17
CA VAL A 68 -7.38 -6.46 -39.87
C VAL A 68 -6.16 -6.17 -40.73
N ASN A 69 -5.69 -4.92 -40.73
CA ASN A 69 -4.59 -4.52 -41.62
C ASN A 69 -3.22 -4.96 -41.09
N ASN A 70 -3.07 -5.09 -39.77
CA ASN A 70 -1.78 -5.41 -39.16
C ASN A 70 -1.91 -6.12 -37.80
N GLU A 71 -0.81 -6.71 -37.33
CA GLU A 71 -0.76 -7.43 -36.05
C GLU A 71 -1.11 -6.56 -34.83
N HIS A 72 -0.82 -5.26 -34.86
CA HIS A 72 -1.15 -4.35 -33.76
C HIS A 72 -2.66 -4.13 -33.66
N GLU A 73 -3.35 -3.92 -34.79
CA GLU A 73 -4.82 -3.87 -34.81
C GLU A 73 -5.44 -5.19 -34.33
N ALA A 74 -4.84 -6.33 -34.69
CA ALA A 74 -5.30 -7.63 -34.22
C ALA A 74 -5.20 -7.73 -32.69
N LEU A 75 -4.09 -7.28 -32.11
CA LEU A 75 -3.89 -7.24 -30.66
C LEU A 75 -4.90 -6.32 -29.95
N LEU A 76 -5.15 -5.12 -30.51
CA LEU A 76 -6.13 -4.19 -29.95
C LEU A 76 -7.55 -4.77 -30.00
N LEU A 77 -7.93 -5.36 -31.13
CA LEU A 77 -9.26 -5.93 -31.32
C LEU A 77 -9.47 -7.17 -30.45
N GLU A 78 -8.46 -8.04 -30.33
CA GLU A 78 -8.47 -9.19 -29.41
C GLU A 78 -8.71 -8.73 -27.97
N ASN A 79 -7.96 -7.74 -27.52
CA ASN A 79 -8.11 -7.16 -26.18
C ASN A 79 -9.53 -6.61 -25.96
N ASN A 80 -10.07 -5.86 -26.92
CA ASN A 80 -11.43 -5.33 -26.86
C ASN A 80 -12.46 -6.46 -26.73
N PHE A 81 -12.34 -7.53 -27.53
CA PHE A 81 -13.23 -8.69 -27.45
C PHE A 81 -13.08 -9.47 -26.14
N ILE A 82 -11.87 -9.63 -25.60
CA ILE A 82 -11.68 -10.27 -24.28
C ILE A 82 -12.35 -9.45 -23.18
N LYS A 83 -12.21 -8.11 -23.21
CA LYS A 83 -12.87 -7.22 -22.25
C LYS A 83 -14.39 -7.26 -22.37
N GLN A 84 -14.91 -7.30 -23.60
CA GLN A 84 -16.34 -7.31 -23.89
C GLN A 84 -17.01 -8.64 -23.53
N TYR A 85 -16.45 -9.76 -23.98
CA TYR A 85 -17.09 -11.08 -23.89
C TYR A 85 -16.61 -11.92 -22.71
N ARG A 86 -15.46 -11.57 -22.10
CA ARG A 86 -14.82 -12.30 -20.99
C ARG A 86 -14.85 -13.83 -21.17
N PRO A 87 -14.26 -14.35 -22.27
CA PRO A 87 -14.38 -15.77 -22.61
C PRO A 87 -13.72 -16.67 -21.57
N ARG A 88 -14.29 -17.86 -21.34
CA ARG A 88 -13.88 -18.81 -20.29
C ARG A 88 -12.41 -19.23 -20.40
N TYR A 89 -11.91 -19.40 -21.62
CA TYR A 89 -10.55 -19.91 -21.88
C TYR A 89 -9.52 -18.81 -22.17
N ASN A 90 -9.87 -17.54 -21.95
CA ASN A 90 -8.92 -16.42 -21.98
C ASN A 90 -8.50 -16.04 -20.56
N VAL A 91 -7.28 -15.50 -20.42
CA VAL A 91 -6.91 -14.78 -19.19
C VAL A 91 -7.72 -13.50 -19.13
N VAL A 92 -8.44 -13.25 -18.04
CA VAL A 92 -9.33 -12.08 -17.90
C VAL A 92 -8.92 -11.24 -16.69
N LEU A 93 -8.67 -9.94 -16.91
CA LEU A 93 -8.52 -8.97 -15.85
C LEU A 93 -9.89 -8.68 -15.20
N ARG A 94 -10.03 -8.97 -13.90
CA ARG A 94 -11.28 -8.73 -13.15
C ARG A 94 -11.43 -7.31 -12.60
N ASP A 95 -10.35 -6.53 -12.52
CA ASP A 95 -10.35 -5.18 -11.92
C ASP A 95 -10.01 -4.08 -12.94
N ASP A 96 -11.02 -3.46 -13.53
CA ASP A 96 -10.86 -2.40 -14.54
C ASP A 96 -10.93 -0.98 -13.95
N LYS A 97 -10.70 -0.81 -12.63
CA LYS A 97 -10.78 0.51 -11.98
C LYS A 97 -9.85 1.52 -12.67
N THR A 98 -10.43 2.66 -13.09
CA THR A 98 -9.68 3.81 -13.61
C THR A 98 -8.77 4.37 -12.53
N TYR A 99 -7.51 4.58 -12.91
CA TYR A 99 -6.48 5.04 -12.00
C TYR A 99 -6.71 6.49 -11.58
N PRO A 100 -6.39 6.85 -10.33
CA PRO A 100 -6.33 8.24 -9.94
C PRO A 100 -5.10 8.92 -10.55
N PHE A 101 -5.32 10.12 -11.07
CA PHE A 101 -4.32 11.05 -11.55
C PHE A 101 -4.39 12.33 -10.75
N LEU A 102 -3.31 13.10 -10.75
CA LEU A 102 -3.35 14.52 -10.45
C LEU A 102 -3.68 15.27 -11.72
N LEU A 103 -4.70 16.12 -11.69
CA LEU A 103 -5.08 16.99 -12.81
C LEU A 103 -4.76 18.44 -12.42
N LEU A 104 -3.91 19.08 -13.21
CA LEU A 104 -3.71 20.52 -13.17
C LEU A 104 -4.70 21.18 -14.13
N SER A 105 -5.65 21.93 -13.58
CA SER A 105 -6.66 22.66 -14.36
C SER A 105 -6.01 23.79 -15.17
N THR A 106 -6.37 23.97 -16.43
CA THR A 106 -5.83 25.07 -17.27
C THR A 106 -6.83 26.19 -17.55
N GLU A 107 -8.07 26.07 -17.08
CA GLU A 107 -9.17 27.01 -17.43
C GLU A 107 -9.17 28.30 -16.62
N HIS A 108 -8.35 28.41 -15.57
CA HIS A 108 -8.34 29.56 -14.67
C HIS A 108 -6.93 30.13 -14.54
N ASP A 109 -6.83 31.47 -14.46
CA ASP A 109 -5.57 32.22 -14.18
C ASP A 109 -4.82 31.75 -12.92
N PHE A 110 -5.52 31.06 -12.02
CA PHE A 110 -4.96 30.45 -10.83
C PHE A 110 -5.23 28.93 -10.92
N PRO A 111 -4.43 28.15 -11.65
CA PRO A 111 -4.59 26.69 -11.73
C PRO A 111 -4.63 26.00 -10.36
N ARG A 112 -5.41 24.92 -10.23
CA ARG A 112 -5.42 24.04 -9.06
C ARG A 112 -5.07 22.61 -9.45
N LEU A 113 -4.61 21.84 -8.46
CA LEU A 113 -4.36 20.41 -8.59
C LEU A 113 -5.46 19.63 -7.90
N ASP A 114 -6.13 18.75 -8.65
CA ASP A 114 -7.21 17.90 -8.15
C ASP A 114 -6.96 16.42 -8.43
N LEU A 115 -7.61 15.57 -7.63
CA LEU A 115 -7.72 14.15 -7.91
C LEU A 115 -8.68 13.94 -9.09
N TYR A 116 -8.18 13.39 -10.19
CA TYR A 116 -9.00 12.98 -11.32
C TYR A 116 -9.10 11.47 -11.44
N ARG A 117 -10.32 10.95 -11.60
CA ARG A 117 -10.63 9.55 -11.91
C ARG A 117 -11.72 9.53 -12.98
N GLY A 118 -11.41 9.10 -14.19
CA GLY A 118 -12.44 9.04 -15.23
C GLY A 118 -11.96 8.53 -16.59
N LYS A 119 -12.90 7.97 -17.36
CA LYS A 119 -12.75 7.64 -18.78
C LYS A 119 -13.17 8.90 -19.57
N GLY A 120 -12.20 9.75 -19.89
CA GLY A 120 -12.46 11.03 -20.54
C GLY A 120 -11.19 11.84 -20.71
N ARG A 121 -11.25 12.89 -21.53
CA ARG A 121 -10.18 13.87 -21.70
C ARG A 121 -10.42 15.03 -20.73
N PRO A 122 -9.82 15.05 -19.53
CA PRO A 122 -9.95 16.21 -18.68
C PRO A 122 -9.29 17.41 -19.35
N LYS A 123 -9.87 18.59 -19.18
CA LYS A 123 -9.27 19.84 -19.65
C LYS A 123 -8.15 20.24 -18.69
N GLY A 124 -6.92 19.95 -19.09
CA GLY A 124 -5.74 20.26 -18.30
C GLY A 124 -4.64 19.22 -18.44
N GLN A 125 -3.60 19.36 -17.62
CA GLN A 125 -2.44 18.47 -17.64
C GLN A 125 -2.57 17.41 -16.54
N THR A 126 -2.42 16.13 -16.90
CA THR A 126 -2.51 15.01 -15.95
C THR A 126 -1.12 14.48 -15.57
N PHE A 127 -0.93 14.17 -14.29
CA PHE A 127 0.27 13.55 -13.74
C PHE A 127 -0.10 12.25 -13.01
N GLY A 128 0.75 11.23 -13.11
CA GLY A 128 0.49 9.88 -12.60
C GLY A 128 0.73 8.83 -13.69
N PRO A 129 0.07 7.66 -13.62
CA PRO A 129 -0.97 7.23 -12.68
C PRO A 129 -0.43 6.96 -11.27
N PHE A 130 -1.30 7.10 -10.27
CA PHE A 130 -1.00 6.72 -8.88
C PHE A 130 -1.68 5.40 -8.52
N PRO A 131 -1.08 4.55 -7.66
CA PRO A 131 -1.63 3.23 -7.34
C PRO A 131 -3.02 3.31 -6.69
N ASN A 132 -3.23 4.29 -5.81
CA ASN A 132 -4.50 4.51 -5.12
C ASN A 132 -4.72 6.01 -4.81
N ALA A 133 -5.92 6.37 -4.32
CA ALA A 133 -6.22 7.76 -3.97
C ALA A 133 -5.44 8.27 -2.76
N GLY A 134 -5.01 7.39 -1.85
CA GLY A 134 -4.14 7.75 -0.73
C GLY A 134 -2.83 8.35 -1.22
N SER A 135 -2.15 7.68 -2.15
CA SER A 135 -0.90 8.15 -2.76
C SER A 135 -1.06 9.50 -3.49
N VAL A 136 -2.21 9.74 -4.11
CA VAL A 136 -2.53 11.06 -4.68
C VAL A 136 -2.64 12.11 -3.59
N ARG A 137 -3.39 11.84 -2.52
CA ARG A 137 -3.57 12.79 -1.41
C ARG A 137 -2.25 13.11 -0.72
N GLU A 138 -1.38 12.13 -0.54
CA GLU A 138 -0.03 12.33 0.00
C GLU A 138 0.81 13.24 -0.89
N SER A 139 0.83 12.96 -2.20
CA SER A 139 1.55 13.78 -3.19
C SER A 139 1.01 15.20 -3.25
N LEU A 140 -0.32 15.34 -3.24
CA LEU A 140 -1.00 16.64 -3.21
C LEU A 140 -0.65 17.42 -1.93
N SER A 141 -0.68 16.78 -0.77
CA SER A 141 -0.30 17.36 0.52
C SER A 141 1.15 17.85 0.53
N LEU A 142 2.07 17.10 -0.10
CA LEU A 142 3.46 17.50 -0.23
C LEU A 142 3.62 18.74 -1.12
N ILE A 143 2.99 18.75 -2.30
CA ILE A 143 3.03 19.87 -3.24
C ILE A 143 2.46 21.14 -2.60
N GLN A 144 1.36 21.02 -1.85
CA GLN A 144 0.75 22.14 -1.13
C GLN A 144 1.69 22.74 -0.08
N LYS A 145 2.47 21.91 0.62
CA LYS A 145 3.44 22.39 1.61
C LYS A 145 4.65 23.09 0.98
N LEU A 146 5.05 22.68 -0.22
CA LEU A 146 6.23 23.21 -0.91
C LEU A 146 5.87 24.46 -1.73
N PHE A 147 4.87 24.36 -2.60
CA PHE A 147 4.56 25.37 -3.62
C PHE A 147 3.31 26.19 -3.31
N ARG A 148 2.57 25.87 -2.24
CA ARG A 148 1.45 26.67 -1.72
C ARG A 148 0.34 26.98 -2.74
N LEU A 149 0.02 26.01 -3.60
CA LEU A 149 -1.06 26.13 -4.59
C LEU A 149 -2.45 26.10 -3.95
N ARG A 150 -3.44 26.73 -4.61
CA ARG A 150 -4.84 26.74 -4.14
C ARG A 150 -5.50 25.37 -4.23
N GLN A 151 -6.48 25.16 -3.37
CA GLN A 151 -7.30 23.94 -3.28
C GLN A 151 -8.80 24.20 -3.39
N CYS A 152 -9.22 25.45 -3.21
CA CYS A 152 -10.62 25.80 -3.34
C CYS A 152 -11.07 25.56 -4.79
N ASN A 153 -12.31 25.07 -4.92
CA ASN A 153 -12.98 25.07 -6.22
C ASN A 153 -13.28 26.52 -6.65
N ASP A 154 -13.66 26.70 -7.91
CA ASP A 154 -13.85 28.03 -8.48
C ASP A 154 -15.03 28.80 -7.87
N VAL A 155 -16.06 28.08 -7.41
CA VAL A 155 -17.20 28.67 -6.67
C VAL A 155 -16.73 29.26 -5.35
N PHE A 156 -15.98 28.50 -4.55
CA PHE A 156 -15.41 29.03 -3.32
C PHE A 156 -14.35 30.08 -3.60
N PHE A 157 -13.63 30.02 -4.72
CA PHE A 157 -12.62 31.02 -5.06
C PHE A 157 -13.25 32.41 -5.30
N SER A 158 -14.33 32.46 -6.10
CA SER A 158 -14.99 33.71 -6.51
C SER A 158 -15.74 34.40 -5.37
N HIS A 159 -16.31 33.64 -4.43
CA HIS A 159 -17.12 34.20 -3.34
C HIS A 159 -16.36 34.44 -2.02
N ARG A 160 -15.02 34.41 -2.02
CA ARG A 160 -14.22 34.61 -0.78
C ARG A 160 -13.86 36.07 -0.58
N SER A 161 -14.26 36.59 0.57
CA SER A 161 -13.83 37.91 1.08
C SER A 161 -12.64 37.85 2.04
N ARG A 162 -12.38 36.69 2.65
CA ARG A 162 -11.29 36.49 3.63
C ARG A 162 -10.49 35.21 3.35
N PRO A 163 -9.17 35.20 3.64
CA PRO A 163 -8.32 34.03 3.44
C PRO A 163 -8.78 32.87 4.32
N CYS A 164 -8.68 31.65 3.77
CA CYS A 164 -9.09 30.43 4.46
C CYS A 164 -7.98 29.86 5.36
N LEU A 165 -8.32 28.83 6.13
CA LEU A 165 -7.37 28.10 6.99
C LEU A 165 -6.12 27.63 6.23
N GLN A 166 -6.24 27.22 4.97
CA GLN A 166 -5.10 26.75 4.17
C GLN A 166 -4.02 27.83 4.01
N TYR A 167 -4.40 29.10 3.93
CA TYR A 167 -3.45 30.20 3.92
C TYR A 167 -2.81 30.40 5.29
N GLN A 168 -3.61 30.37 6.36
CA GLN A 168 -3.13 30.55 7.74
C GLN A 168 -2.12 29.47 8.16
N ILE A 169 -2.25 28.25 7.63
CA ILE A 169 -1.29 27.14 7.86
C ILE A 169 -0.21 27.05 6.77
N HIS A 170 -0.02 28.11 5.97
CA HIS A 170 1.00 28.25 4.93
C HIS A 170 1.00 27.16 3.84
N ARG A 171 -0.19 26.72 3.42
CA ARG A 171 -0.41 25.76 2.31
C ARG A 171 -1.05 26.35 1.06
N CYS A 172 -1.43 27.62 1.11
CA CYS A 172 -2.01 28.37 0.01
C CYS A 172 -1.49 29.80 0.07
N THR A 173 -1.24 30.44 -1.08
CA THR A 173 -0.88 31.87 -1.16
C THR A 173 -2.08 32.82 -1.24
N ALA A 174 -3.29 32.28 -1.01
CA ALA A 174 -4.56 33.01 -1.01
C ALA A 174 -4.83 33.89 -2.25
N PRO A 175 -4.70 33.35 -3.48
CA PRO A 175 -5.05 34.10 -4.69
C PRO A 175 -6.52 34.56 -4.73
N CYS A 176 -7.41 33.89 -4.02
CA CYS A 176 -8.84 34.22 -3.96
C CYS A 176 -9.15 35.59 -3.35
N VAL A 177 -8.22 36.16 -2.54
CA VAL A 177 -8.35 37.50 -1.95
C VAL A 177 -7.27 38.46 -2.45
N GLY A 178 -6.57 38.10 -3.53
CA GLY A 178 -5.58 38.98 -4.16
C GLY A 178 -4.23 39.12 -3.43
N TYR A 179 -3.92 38.26 -2.45
CA TYR A 179 -2.65 38.33 -1.69
C TYR A 179 -1.41 37.90 -2.49
N VAL A 180 -1.59 37.33 -3.68
CA VAL A 180 -0.52 36.94 -4.59
C VAL A 180 -0.87 37.42 -6.00
N SER A 181 0.14 37.90 -6.72
CA SER A 181 -0.04 38.33 -8.10
C SER A 181 -0.27 37.12 -9.03
N LYS A 182 -0.90 37.35 -10.19
CA LYS A 182 -1.06 36.31 -11.22
C LYS A 182 0.30 35.75 -11.68
N LYS A 183 1.31 36.62 -11.80
CA LYS A 183 2.66 36.25 -12.23
C LYS A 183 3.35 35.34 -11.20
N ASP A 184 3.35 35.74 -9.93
CA ASP A 184 3.98 34.94 -8.86
C ASP A 184 3.28 33.58 -8.68
N TYR A 185 1.96 33.54 -8.83
CA TYR A 185 1.23 32.28 -8.77
C TYR A 185 1.53 31.38 -9.97
N ALA A 186 1.65 31.94 -11.18
CA ALA A 186 2.05 31.19 -12.36
C ALA A 186 3.45 30.57 -12.18
N ASP A 187 4.38 31.28 -11.53
CA ASP A 187 5.69 30.72 -11.17
C ASP A 187 5.58 29.57 -10.15
N GLN A 188 4.70 29.66 -9.14
CA GLN A 188 4.42 28.56 -8.22
C GLN A 188 3.89 27.32 -8.96
N VAL A 189 2.98 27.52 -9.92
CA VAL A 189 2.43 26.43 -10.76
C VAL A 189 3.52 25.82 -11.64
N ARG A 190 4.40 26.64 -12.21
CA ARG A 190 5.55 26.19 -13.01
C ARG A 190 6.48 25.32 -12.18
N LEU A 191 6.85 25.75 -10.97
CA LEU A 191 7.71 24.97 -10.07
C LEU A 191 7.05 23.64 -9.64
N ALA A 192 5.75 23.65 -9.32
CA ALA A 192 5.01 22.43 -9.00
C ALA A 192 4.96 21.45 -10.20
N THR A 193 4.83 21.98 -11.42
CA THR A 193 4.83 21.20 -12.66
C THR A 193 6.21 20.57 -12.91
N LEU A 194 7.29 21.32 -12.73
CA LEU A 194 8.66 20.80 -12.83
C LEU A 194 8.92 19.70 -11.80
N PHE A 195 8.37 19.86 -10.59
CA PHE A 195 8.54 18.88 -9.51
C PHE A 195 7.82 17.57 -9.84
N LEU A 196 6.61 17.67 -10.39
CA LEU A 196 5.84 16.52 -10.86
C LEU A 196 6.47 15.82 -12.07
N LYS A 197 7.29 16.52 -12.86
CA LYS A 197 8.12 15.95 -13.94
C LYS A 197 9.46 15.39 -13.43
N GLY A 198 9.80 15.63 -12.16
CA GLY A 198 11.06 15.20 -11.56
C GLY A 198 12.27 16.04 -11.90
N GLU A 199 12.08 17.27 -12.38
CA GLU A 199 13.13 18.21 -12.73
C GLU A 199 13.66 18.96 -11.50
N ASN A 200 13.98 18.22 -10.43
CA ASN A 200 14.30 18.77 -9.11
C ASN A 200 15.54 19.66 -9.10
N ASN A 201 16.55 19.35 -9.91
CA ASN A 201 17.79 20.15 -9.95
C ASN A 201 17.48 21.56 -10.49
N LEU A 202 16.69 21.67 -11.56
CA LEU A 202 16.29 22.97 -12.13
C LEU A 202 15.49 23.81 -11.12
N ILE A 203 14.66 23.16 -10.30
CA ILE A 203 13.94 23.84 -9.22
C ILE A 203 14.91 24.35 -8.16
N ILE A 204 15.84 23.50 -7.72
CA ILE A 204 16.83 23.87 -6.70
C ILE A 204 17.66 25.06 -7.19
N ASP A 205 18.19 25.01 -8.41
CA ASP A 205 19.00 26.07 -8.99
C ASP A 205 18.20 27.38 -9.12
N SER A 206 16.96 27.30 -9.61
CA SER A 206 16.05 28.45 -9.71
C SER A 206 15.73 29.05 -8.33
N LEU A 207 15.48 28.24 -7.31
CA LEU A 207 15.19 28.71 -5.96
C LEU A 207 16.42 29.29 -5.28
N THR A 208 17.61 28.72 -5.54
CA THR A 208 18.88 29.26 -5.04
C THR A 208 19.16 30.64 -5.63
N HIS A 209 18.94 30.85 -6.93
CA HIS A 209 19.07 32.16 -7.56
C HIS A 209 18.06 33.18 -6.97
N GLN A 210 16.80 32.78 -6.78
CA GLN A 210 15.80 33.67 -6.16
C GLN A 210 16.11 33.98 -4.69
N MET A 211 16.76 33.05 -3.98
CA MET A 211 17.23 33.26 -2.61
C MET A 211 18.36 34.29 -2.56
N THR A 212 19.34 34.20 -3.46
CA THR A 212 20.45 35.16 -3.52
C THR A 212 19.95 36.55 -3.88
N GLU A 213 19.10 36.66 -4.90
CA GLU A 213 18.49 37.93 -5.31
C GLU A 213 17.67 38.57 -4.17
N ALA A 214 16.86 37.77 -3.45
CA ALA A 214 16.11 38.27 -2.30
C ALA A 214 17.04 38.69 -1.15
N SER A 215 18.17 38.02 -0.95
CA SER A 215 19.18 38.40 0.05
C SER A 215 19.87 39.72 -0.31
N ASP A 216 20.21 39.92 -1.59
CA ASP A 216 20.85 41.15 -2.10
C ASP A 216 19.91 42.35 -1.96
N LEU A 217 18.61 42.14 -2.19
CA LEU A 217 17.55 43.12 -1.96
C LEU A 217 17.16 43.29 -0.47
N LYS A 218 17.87 42.62 0.47
CA LYS A 218 17.60 42.62 1.92
C LYS A 218 16.19 42.14 2.30
N ALA A 219 15.54 41.35 1.44
CA ALA A 219 14.24 40.73 1.68
C ALA A 219 14.41 39.37 2.40
N TYR A 220 14.89 39.41 3.65
CA TYR A 220 15.31 38.22 4.39
C TYR A 220 14.22 37.16 4.60
N GLU A 221 12.96 37.55 4.80
CA GLU A 221 11.86 36.59 4.94
C GLU A 221 11.66 35.76 3.68
N ARG A 222 11.80 36.40 2.51
CA ARG A 222 11.66 35.77 1.19
C ARG A 222 12.87 34.88 0.90
N ALA A 223 14.07 35.33 1.24
CA ALA A 223 15.29 34.51 1.15
C ALA A 223 15.20 33.27 2.06
N GLN A 224 14.73 33.42 3.30
CA GLN A 224 14.52 32.30 4.22
C GLN A 224 13.51 31.28 3.67
N TYR A 225 12.39 31.74 3.10
CA TYR A 225 11.41 30.85 2.49
C TYR A 225 12.01 29.99 1.36
N PHE A 226 12.81 30.59 0.47
CA PHE A 226 13.47 29.86 -0.60
C PHE A 226 14.52 28.87 -0.06
N ARG A 227 15.34 29.30 0.90
CA ARG A 227 16.33 28.44 1.58
C ARG A 227 15.67 27.20 2.20
N ASP A 228 14.62 27.40 2.98
CA ASP A 228 13.91 26.32 3.68
C ASP A 228 13.24 25.37 2.68
N THR A 229 12.77 25.89 1.53
CA THR A 229 12.22 25.08 0.43
C THR A 229 13.29 24.23 -0.24
N VAL A 230 14.48 24.79 -0.51
CA VAL A 230 15.63 24.06 -1.05
C VAL A 230 16.07 22.94 -0.12
N ILE A 231 16.15 23.20 1.19
CA ILE A 231 16.51 22.18 2.19
C ILE A 231 15.51 21.02 2.16
N LYS A 232 14.21 21.31 2.15
CA LYS A 232 13.15 20.29 2.06
C LYS A 232 13.26 19.46 0.77
N LEU A 233 13.50 20.11 -0.37
CA LEU A 233 13.67 19.42 -1.65
C LEU A 233 14.90 18.51 -1.66
N ARG A 234 16.04 18.96 -1.10
CA ARG A 234 17.24 18.14 -0.98
C ARG A 234 17.05 16.94 -0.05
N LEU A 235 16.34 17.11 1.06
CA LEU A 235 16.01 15.99 1.96
C LEU A 235 15.16 14.93 1.25
N LEU A 236 14.15 15.37 0.49
CA LEU A 236 13.33 14.46 -0.32
C LEU A 236 14.17 13.73 -1.35
N GLN A 237 15.13 14.40 -2.00
CA GLN A 237 16.02 13.79 -2.99
C GLN A 237 16.95 12.72 -2.37
N LYS A 238 17.50 12.97 -1.17
CA LYS A 238 18.36 12.00 -0.46
C LYS A 238 17.62 10.71 -0.11
N GLN A 239 16.35 10.79 0.26
CA GLN A 239 15.51 9.62 0.54
C GLN A 239 15.18 8.79 -0.71
N GLN A 240 15.45 9.31 -1.91
CA GLN A 240 15.08 8.69 -3.21
C GLN A 240 16.23 7.94 -3.88
N THR A 241 17.38 7.79 -3.24
CA THR A 241 18.63 7.26 -3.85
C THR A 241 18.62 5.73 -4.07
N ILE A 242 17.46 5.07 -4.04
CA ILE A 242 17.33 3.65 -4.33
C ILE A 242 16.89 3.51 -5.80
N VAL A 243 17.90 3.52 -6.67
CA VAL A 243 17.91 3.09 -8.09
C VAL A 243 17.42 4.11 -9.14
N GLY A 244 18.37 4.69 -9.86
CA GLY A 244 18.53 4.48 -11.32
C GLY A 244 17.47 4.99 -12.30
N GLY A 245 17.33 6.31 -12.45
CA GLY A 245 16.88 6.93 -13.70
C GLY A 245 15.88 8.08 -13.55
N LYS A 246 15.92 9.06 -14.48
CA LYS A 246 14.94 10.16 -14.56
C LYS A 246 13.62 9.76 -15.24
N SER A 247 13.52 8.54 -15.77
CA SER A 247 12.40 8.13 -16.60
C SER A 247 11.32 7.40 -15.80
N ASP A 248 10.09 7.45 -16.31
CA ASP A 248 8.96 6.73 -15.75
C ASP A 248 9.03 5.25 -16.12
N VAL A 249 8.97 4.40 -15.09
CA VAL A 249 9.13 2.96 -15.22
C VAL A 249 8.02 2.26 -14.43
N ASP A 250 7.41 1.26 -15.04
CA ASP A 250 6.52 0.33 -14.35
C ASP A 250 7.21 -1.02 -14.20
N VAL A 251 7.22 -1.55 -12.97
CA VAL A 251 7.85 -2.84 -12.67
C VAL A 251 6.76 -3.83 -12.32
N LEU A 252 6.63 -4.87 -13.13
CA LEU A 252 5.64 -5.92 -12.94
C LEU A 252 6.29 -7.18 -12.38
N ALA A 253 5.61 -7.78 -11.41
CA ALA A 253 5.89 -9.13 -10.95
C ALA A 253 4.65 -10.00 -11.09
N VAL A 254 4.81 -11.18 -11.70
CA VAL A 254 3.81 -12.23 -11.64
C VAL A 254 4.26 -13.27 -10.64
N VAL A 255 3.37 -13.58 -9.71
CA VAL A 255 3.56 -14.62 -8.69
C VAL A 255 2.33 -15.51 -8.71
N GLN A 256 2.56 -16.83 -8.75
CA GLN A 256 1.52 -17.83 -8.77
C GLN A 256 1.60 -18.66 -7.48
N SER A 257 0.48 -18.77 -6.78
CA SER A 257 0.24 -19.71 -5.69
C SER A 257 -0.66 -20.86 -6.20
N LEU A 258 -0.90 -21.89 -5.38
CA LEU A 258 -1.74 -23.04 -5.73
C LEU A 258 -3.17 -22.64 -6.13
N GLU A 259 -3.73 -21.61 -5.49
CA GLU A 259 -5.13 -21.21 -5.68
C GLU A 259 -5.32 -19.99 -6.58
N MET A 260 -4.30 -19.13 -6.70
CA MET A 260 -4.45 -17.84 -7.36
C MET A 260 -3.14 -17.33 -7.94
N THR A 261 -3.26 -16.45 -8.94
CA THR A 261 -2.13 -15.72 -9.51
C THR A 261 -2.32 -14.23 -9.28
N ALA A 262 -1.25 -13.59 -8.84
CA ALA A 262 -1.17 -12.15 -8.67
C ALA A 262 -0.21 -11.53 -9.67
N VAL A 263 -0.60 -10.37 -10.21
CA VAL A 263 0.24 -9.49 -10.99
C VAL A 263 0.35 -8.16 -10.27
N CYS A 264 1.51 -7.91 -9.64
CA CYS A 264 1.80 -6.66 -8.96
C CYS A 264 2.47 -5.68 -9.91
N ILE A 265 2.04 -4.42 -9.90
CA ILE A 265 2.69 -3.31 -10.58
C ILE A 265 3.22 -2.34 -9.54
N VAL A 266 4.52 -2.07 -9.56
CA VAL A 266 5.15 -0.99 -8.81
C VAL A 266 5.33 0.21 -9.74
N PHE A 267 4.80 1.35 -9.33
CA PHE A 267 4.83 2.59 -10.12
C PHE A 267 6.05 3.42 -9.73
N ILE A 268 6.96 3.62 -10.68
CA ILE A 268 8.15 4.46 -10.49
C ILE A 268 8.05 5.65 -11.42
N ARG A 269 8.00 6.87 -10.86
CA ARG A 269 7.90 8.11 -11.63
C ARG A 269 9.07 9.02 -11.27
N SER A 270 9.83 9.44 -12.27
CA SER A 270 11.06 10.22 -12.10
C SER A 270 12.02 9.65 -11.03
N GLY A 271 12.19 8.32 -10.99
CA GLY A 271 13.03 7.63 -10.00
C GLY A 271 12.40 7.44 -8.61
N ARG A 272 11.14 7.87 -8.39
CA ARG A 272 10.42 7.72 -7.12
C ARG A 272 9.42 6.59 -7.18
N VAL A 273 9.44 5.72 -6.19
CA VAL A 273 8.38 4.72 -5.98
C VAL A 273 7.13 5.44 -5.44
N LEU A 274 6.06 5.46 -6.24
CA LEU A 274 4.76 6.03 -5.84
C LEU A 274 3.91 5.02 -5.04
N GLY A 275 4.26 3.74 -5.11
CA GLY A 275 3.60 2.62 -4.47
C GLY A 275 3.32 1.49 -5.45
N HIS A 276 2.48 0.53 -5.06
CA HIS A 276 2.16 -0.64 -5.86
C HIS A 276 0.66 -0.89 -5.94
N LYS A 277 0.25 -1.70 -6.93
CA LYS A 277 -1.10 -2.26 -7.03
C LYS A 277 -1.04 -3.69 -7.55
N THR A 278 -1.76 -4.58 -6.87
CA THR A 278 -1.84 -5.99 -7.26
C THR A 278 -3.17 -6.34 -7.90
N TYR A 279 -3.08 -7.15 -8.95
CA TYR A 279 -4.18 -7.67 -9.74
C TYR A 279 -4.27 -9.17 -9.61
N PHE A 280 -5.49 -9.69 -9.67
CA PHE A 280 -5.74 -11.11 -9.57
C PHE A 280 -6.51 -11.56 -10.82
N PRO A 281 -5.82 -11.70 -11.95
CA PRO A 281 -6.44 -12.17 -13.19
C PRO A 281 -7.02 -13.57 -13.01
N SER A 282 -8.14 -13.83 -13.70
CA SER A 282 -8.66 -15.19 -13.85
C SER A 282 -7.79 -15.90 -14.88
N ILE A 283 -7.08 -16.93 -14.46
CA ILE A 283 -6.20 -17.70 -15.34
C ILE A 283 -6.79 -19.10 -15.50
N PRO A 284 -7.11 -19.53 -16.74
CA PRO A 284 -7.57 -20.89 -16.98
C PRO A 284 -6.48 -21.93 -16.72
N ALA A 285 -6.88 -23.18 -16.45
CA ALA A 285 -5.94 -24.28 -16.27
C ALA A 285 -5.02 -24.46 -17.50
N GLY A 286 -3.74 -24.76 -17.26
CA GLY A 286 -2.73 -24.99 -18.31
C GLY A 286 -2.02 -23.72 -18.82
N PHE A 287 -2.38 -22.52 -18.35
CA PHE A 287 -1.63 -21.31 -18.68
C PHE A 287 -0.39 -21.14 -17.79
N SER A 288 0.72 -20.72 -18.39
CA SER A 288 1.95 -20.39 -17.66
C SER A 288 1.93 -18.95 -17.12
N PRO A 289 2.77 -18.61 -16.12
CA PRO A 289 2.99 -17.22 -15.70
C PRO A 289 3.41 -16.28 -16.85
N SER A 290 4.11 -16.81 -17.87
CA SER A 290 4.50 -16.07 -19.08
C SER A 290 3.28 -15.67 -19.93
N ASP A 291 2.29 -16.56 -20.05
CA ASP A 291 1.04 -16.25 -20.74
C ASP A 291 0.20 -15.24 -19.97
N ALA A 292 0.18 -15.40 -18.64
CA ALA A 292 -0.50 -14.49 -17.74
C ALA A 292 0.02 -13.06 -17.89
N ILE A 293 1.35 -12.86 -17.86
CA ILE A 293 1.93 -11.54 -17.98
C ILE A 293 1.77 -10.94 -19.38
N HIS A 294 1.85 -11.77 -20.43
CA HIS A 294 1.58 -11.31 -21.79
C HIS A 294 0.16 -10.76 -21.91
N ALA A 295 -0.82 -11.55 -21.49
CA ALA A 295 -2.23 -11.18 -21.54
C ALA A 295 -2.50 -9.94 -20.66
N PHE A 296 -1.87 -9.89 -19.48
CA PHE A 296 -1.95 -8.75 -18.57
C PHE A 296 -1.45 -7.46 -19.24
N ILE A 297 -0.23 -7.47 -19.79
CA ILE A 297 0.38 -6.28 -20.40
C ILE A 297 -0.45 -5.83 -21.60
N ALA A 298 -0.90 -6.75 -22.44
CA ALA A 298 -1.77 -6.44 -23.57
C ALA A 298 -3.06 -5.77 -23.09
N GLN A 299 -3.80 -6.40 -22.18
CA GLN A 299 -5.08 -5.87 -21.67
C GLN A 299 -4.92 -4.54 -20.93
N TYR A 300 -3.85 -4.40 -20.16
CA TYR A 300 -3.60 -3.25 -19.30
C TYR A 300 -3.05 -2.05 -20.05
N TYR A 301 -1.97 -2.20 -20.83
CA TYR A 301 -1.26 -1.08 -21.47
C TYR A 301 -1.78 -0.72 -22.86
N CYS A 302 -2.39 -1.66 -23.60
CA CYS A 302 -3.01 -1.34 -24.89
C CYS A 302 -4.39 -0.67 -24.76
N ASP A 303 -4.61 0.06 -23.66
CA ASP A 303 -5.81 0.86 -23.41
C ASP A 303 -5.58 2.31 -23.86
N SER A 304 -6.55 2.86 -24.58
CA SER A 304 -6.62 4.26 -25.04
C SER A 304 -6.38 5.31 -23.94
N VAL A 305 -6.74 5.01 -22.68
CA VAL A 305 -6.55 5.92 -21.55
C VAL A 305 -5.07 6.00 -21.14
N ARG A 306 -4.33 4.90 -21.27
CA ARG A 306 -2.92 4.81 -20.85
C ARG A 306 -1.94 5.20 -21.92
N ALA A 307 -2.31 5.09 -23.19
CA ALA A 307 -1.49 5.48 -24.33
C ALA A 307 -1.01 6.95 -24.31
N LYS A 308 -1.51 7.78 -23.38
CA LYS A 308 -1.10 9.18 -23.22
C LYS A 308 -0.07 9.41 -22.11
N GLN A 309 0.36 8.36 -21.42
CA GLN A 309 1.35 8.47 -20.36
C GLN A 309 2.75 8.51 -20.96
N ASN A 310 3.66 9.25 -20.33
CA ASN A 310 5.07 9.27 -20.74
C ASN A 310 5.83 8.10 -20.10
N LEU A 311 5.40 6.87 -20.39
CA LEU A 311 6.03 5.67 -19.85
C LEU A 311 7.24 5.31 -20.72
N ALA A 312 8.43 5.27 -20.15
CA ALA A 312 9.65 4.97 -20.90
C ALA A 312 9.96 3.46 -20.93
N LYS A 313 9.60 2.75 -19.87
CA LYS A 313 10.01 1.35 -19.71
C LYS A 313 9.05 0.55 -18.87
N VAL A 314 8.89 -0.71 -19.26
CA VAL A 314 8.23 -1.74 -18.46
C VAL A 314 9.22 -2.87 -18.19
N ILE A 315 9.37 -3.24 -16.92
CA ILE A 315 10.27 -4.30 -16.45
C ILE A 315 9.43 -5.44 -15.89
N VAL A 316 9.79 -6.69 -16.21
CA VAL A 316 9.05 -7.88 -15.78
C VAL A 316 10.00 -8.89 -15.14
N ASN A 317 9.50 -9.66 -14.16
CA ASN A 317 10.28 -10.71 -13.48
C ASN A 317 10.40 -12.02 -14.26
N VAL A 318 9.39 -12.37 -15.06
CA VAL A 318 9.34 -13.58 -15.91
C VAL A 318 9.58 -13.27 -17.39
N LYS A 319 9.99 -14.28 -18.16
CA LYS A 319 10.07 -14.21 -19.63
C LYS A 319 8.69 -13.93 -20.22
N ILE A 320 8.63 -13.14 -21.30
CA ILE A 320 7.37 -12.77 -21.95
C ILE A 320 7.23 -13.52 -23.28
N ASN A 321 6.16 -14.31 -23.42
CA ASN A 321 5.81 -14.94 -24.69
C ASN A 321 5.56 -13.86 -25.75
N GLN A 322 6.07 -14.03 -26.97
CA GLN A 322 5.90 -13.07 -28.08
C GLN A 322 6.27 -11.60 -27.74
N ARG A 323 7.25 -11.39 -26.86
CA ARG A 323 7.71 -10.07 -26.38
C ARG A 323 7.87 -9.02 -27.48
N GLU A 324 8.43 -9.39 -28.63
CA GLU A 324 8.71 -8.44 -29.71
C GLU A 324 7.45 -7.84 -30.34
N ALA A 325 6.40 -8.65 -30.53
CA ALA A 325 5.13 -8.17 -31.07
C ALA A 325 4.47 -7.18 -30.10
N LEU A 326 4.54 -7.48 -28.80
CA LEU A 326 4.03 -6.61 -27.74
C LEU A 326 4.85 -5.32 -27.64
N GLN A 327 6.17 -5.40 -27.72
CA GLN A 327 7.03 -4.22 -27.72
C GLN A 327 6.73 -3.28 -28.90
N ARG A 328 6.61 -3.80 -30.13
CA ARG A 328 6.26 -2.98 -31.29
C ARG A 328 4.90 -2.31 -31.12
N SER A 329 3.95 -3.03 -30.53
CA SER A 329 2.62 -2.51 -30.26
C SER A 329 2.64 -1.38 -29.22
N LEU A 330 3.38 -1.56 -28.14
CA LEU A 330 3.54 -0.55 -27.10
C LEU A 330 4.37 0.66 -27.58
N GLN A 331 5.36 0.48 -28.47
CA GLN A 331 6.10 1.57 -29.08
C GLN A 331 5.23 2.48 -29.97
N LYS A 332 4.18 1.93 -30.59
CA LYS A 332 3.19 2.75 -31.31
C LYS A 332 2.34 3.62 -30.36
N LEU A 333 2.16 3.18 -29.12
CA LEU A 333 1.36 3.88 -28.11
C LEU A 333 2.18 4.88 -27.29
N PHE A 334 3.36 4.48 -26.83
CA PHE A 334 4.21 5.23 -25.90
C PHE A 334 5.42 5.92 -26.58
N GLY A 335 5.60 5.71 -27.87
CA GLY A 335 6.73 6.25 -28.64
C GLY A 335 7.87 5.24 -28.85
N THR A 336 8.74 5.54 -29.82
CA THR A 336 9.79 4.63 -30.32
C THR A 336 10.88 4.32 -29.27
N SER A 337 11.07 5.21 -28.29
CA SER A 337 12.03 5.03 -27.19
C SER A 337 11.56 4.03 -26.12
N PHE A 338 10.28 3.63 -26.13
CA PHE A 338 9.73 2.68 -25.17
C PHE A 338 10.43 1.32 -25.22
N ARG A 339 10.70 0.76 -24.03
CA ARG A 339 11.37 -0.54 -23.86
C ARG A 339 10.55 -1.47 -22.97
N LEU A 340 10.31 -2.70 -23.44
CA LEU A 340 9.75 -3.80 -22.64
C LEU A 340 10.85 -4.84 -22.38
N THR A 341 11.21 -5.02 -21.11
CA THR A 341 12.35 -5.85 -20.69
C THR A 341 11.95 -6.94 -19.72
N ASP A 342 12.23 -8.18 -20.08
CA ASP A 342 12.16 -9.39 -19.23
C ASP A 342 13.57 -9.91 -18.84
N ARG A 343 14.62 -9.16 -19.21
CA ARG A 343 16.01 -9.51 -18.89
C ARG A 343 16.29 -9.32 -17.41
N GLN A 344 16.99 -10.28 -16.83
CA GLN A 344 17.36 -10.26 -15.42
C GLN A 344 18.62 -9.43 -15.13
N LEU A 345 18.54 -8.12 -15.38
CA LEU A 345 19.65 -7.20 -15.10
C LEU A 345 19.75 -6.89 -13.60
N VAL A 346 20.98 -6.88 -13.06
CA VAL A 346 21.29 -6.61 -11.64
C VAL A 346 20.73 -5.27 -11.19
N MET A 347 20.84 -4.24 -12.03
CA MET A 347 20.30 -2.89 -11.74
C MET A 347 18.79 -2.86 -11.45
N TYR A 348 18.03 -3.87 -11.91
CA TYR A 348 16.57 -3.96 -11.69
C TYR A 348 16.19 -5.03 -10.67
N GLN A 349 17.16 -5.68 -10.02
CA GLN A 349 16.89 -6.77 -9.08
C GLN A 349 16.12 -6.27 -7.85
N ALA A 350 16.53 -5.13 -7.28
CA ALA A 350 15.85 -4.55 -6.12
C ALA A 350 14.38 -4.22 -6.40
N TRP A 351 14.09 -3.63 -7.57
CA TRP A 351 12.71 -3.31 -7.95
C TRP A 351 11.85 -4.54 -8.24
N ARG A 352 12.41 -5.56 -8.90
CA ARG A 352 11.70 -6.82 -9.15
C ARG A 352 11.40 -7.54 -7.83
N SER A 353 12.38 -7.63 -6.94
CA SER A 353 12.19 -8.22 -5.62
C SER A 353 11.14 -7.47 -4.79
N MET A 354 11.11 -6.13 -4.87
CA MET A 354 10.06 -5.32 -4.24
C MET A 354 8.67 -5.67 -4.80
N ALA A 355 8.53 -5.74 -6.13
CA ALA A 355 7.26 -6.10 -6.78
C ALA A 355 6.79 -7.51 -6.40
N GLU A 356 7.71 -8.49 -6.35
CA GLU A 356 7.42 -9.88 -5.95
C GLU A 356 6.99 -9.99 -4.49
N LYS A 357 7.70 -9.32 -3.57
CA LYS A 357 7.33 -9.29 -2.14
C LYS A 357 5.95 -8.69 -1.92
N ASN A 358 5.65 -7.59 -2.59
CA ASN A 358 4.32 -6.97 -2.53
C ASN A 358 3.23 -7.90 -3.09
N ALA A 359 3.51 -8.61 -4.21
CA ALA A 359 2.57 -9.57 -4.77
C ALA A 359 2.26 -10.73 -3.81
N LEU A 360 3.30 -11.29 -3.16
CA LEU A 360 3.16 -12.35 -2.17
C LEU A 360 2.36 -11.89 -0.95
N HIS A 361 2.66 -10.69 -0.44
CA HIS A 361 1.93 -10.12 0.68
C HIS A 361 0.44 -9.93 0.36
N ASP A 362 0.12 -9.37 -0.82
CA ASP A 362 -1.26 -9.16 -1.25
C ASP A 362 -2.00 -10.48 -1.51
N ILE A 363 -1.31 -11.54 -1.97
CA ILE A 363 -1.88 -12.90 -2.05
C ILE A 363 -2.25 -13.38 -0.65
N ALA A 364 -1.32 -13.33 0.30
CA ALA A 364 -1.56 -13.81 1.66
C ALA A 364 -2.72 -13.05 2.32
N GLN A 365 -2.74 -11.72 2.16
CA GLN A 365 -3.84 -10.88 2.64
C GLN A 365 -5.17 -11.27 1.98
N ARG A 366 -5.20 -11.47 0.66
CA ARG A 366 -6.43 -11.82 -0.04
C ARG A 366 -6.93 -13.22 0.28
N LEU A 367 -6.03 -14.18 0.51
CA LEU A 367 -6.39 -15.51 1.00
C LEU A 367 -7.04 -15.40 2.38
N SER A 368 -6.44 -14.63 3.29
CA SER A 368 -7.02 -14.30 4.59
C SER A 368 -8.41 -13.65 4.45
N ASP A 369 -8.54 -12.64 3.59
CA ASP A 369 -9.82 -11.94 3.34
C ASP A 369 -10.89 -12.83 2.66
N SER A 370 -10.47 -13.84 1.88
CA SER A 370 -11.37 -14.72 1.10
C SER A 370 -11.89 -15.92 1.88
N LEU A 371 -11.27 -16.22 3.03
CA LEU A 371 -11.76 -17.23 3.94
C LEU A 371 -12.86 -16.59 4.78
N THR A 372 -14.11 -17.04 4.58
CA THR A 372 -15.21 -16.70 5.49
C THR A 372 -14.75 -16.97 6.93
N PRO A 373 -15.07 -16.11 7.92
CA PRO A 373 -14.66 -16.30 9.32
C PRO A 373 -14.93 -17.72 9.82
N ILE A 374 -16.04 -18.33 9.39
CA ILE A 374 -16.39 -19.74 9.65
C ILE A 374 -15.30 -20.73 9.19
N LYS A 375 -14.73 -20.55 8.00
CA LYS A 375 -13.64 -21.41 7.49
C LYS A 375 -12.33 -21.19 8.24
N GLN A 376 -12.05 -19.96 8.66
CA GLN A 376 -10.86 -19.67 9.47
C GLN A 376 -10.97 -20.32 10.86
N LEU A 377 -12.17 -20.24 11.47
CA LEU A 377 -12.47 -20.89 12.74
C LEU A 377 -12.38 -22.43 12.63
N HIS A 378 -12.91 -23.02 11.56
CA HIS A 378 -12.80 -24.47 11.32
C HIS A 378 -11.34 -24.90 11.12
N ALA A 379 -10.56 -24.17 10.31
CA ALA A 379 -9.15 -24.48 10.10
C ALA A 379 -8.33 -24.36 11.40
N LEU A 380 -8.68 -23.41 12.28
CA LEU A 380 -8.07 -23.28 13.60
C LEU A 380 -8.47 -24.42 14.53
N GLN A 381 -9.74 -24.81 14.52
CA GLN A 381 -10.25 -25.95 15.29
C GLN A 381 -9.51 -27.24 14.89
N ASP A 382 -9.39 -27.51 13.60
CA ASP A 382 -8.68 -28.67 13.06
C ASP A 382 -7.20 -28.65 13.46
N ALA A 383 -6.53 -27.50 13.28
CA ALA A 383 -5.11 -27.35 13.57
C ALA A 383 -4.78 -27.51 15.06
N LEU A 384 -5.69 -27.11 15.96
CA LEU A 384 -5.53 -27.23 17.40
C LEU A 384 -6.15 -28.52 17.97
N SER A 385 -6.79 -29.35 17.13
CA SER A 385 -7.50 -30.57 17.54
C SER A 385 -8.51 -30.34 18.67
N LEU A 386 -9.24 -29.22 18.61
CA LEU A 386 -10.22 -28.86 19.63
C LEU A 386 -11.52 -29.68 19.50
N PRO A 387 -12.09 -30.17 20.61
CA PRO A 387 -13.27 -31.03 20.58
C PRO A 387 -14.55 -30.28 20.18
N ASP A 388 -14.67 -29.01 20.57
CA ASP A 388 -15.86 -28.18 20.36
C ASP A 388 -15.70 -27.20 19.20
N SER A 389 -16.82 -26.84 18.58
CA SER A 389 -16.85 -25.88 17.47
C SER A 389 -16.51 -24.46 17.93
N LEU A 390 -15.58 -23.81 17.24
CA LEU A 390 -15.21 -22.43 17.53
C LEU A 390 -16.20 -21.43 16.90
N SER A 391 -16.83 -20.62 17.75
CA SER A 391 -17.74 -19.54 17.34
C SER A 391 -17.29 -18.17 17.86
N ARG A 392 -16.58 -18.14 18.99
CA ARG A 392 -16.13 -16.93 19.69
C ARG A 392 -14.72 -17.11 20.27
N ILE A 393 -13.83 -16.18 19.92
CA ILE A 393 -12.44 -16.13 20.41
C ILE A 393 -12.21 -14.78 21.10
N GLU A 394 -11.63 -14.79 22.30
CA GLU A 394 -11.15 -13.58 22.99
C GLU A 394 -9.62 -13.58 23.05
N CYS A 395 -8.98 -12.48 22.67
CA CYS A 395 -7.53 -12.33 22.73
C CYS A 395 -7.11 -11.19 23.65
N PHE A 396 -6.15 -11.47 24.53
CA PHE A 396 -5.60 -10.54 25.51
C PHE A 396 -4.15 -10.18 25.19
N ASP A 397 -3.87 -8.87 25.15
CA ASP A 397 -2.51 -8.31 25.07
C ASP A 397 -2.30 -7.34 26.25
N VAL A 398 -1.12 -7.40 26.86
CA VAL A 398 -0.71 -6.50 27.94
C VAL A 398 0.39 -5.60 27.42
N SER A 399 0.07 -4.32 27.28
CA SER A 399 1.01 -3.32 26.77
C SER A 399 1.64 -2.50 27.91
N HIS A 400 2.97 -2.53 27.96
CA HIS A 400 3.77 -1.67 28.83
C HIS A 400 4.28 -0.47 28.06
N THR A 401 4.11 0.72 28.63
CA THR A 401 4.70 1.95 28.14
C THR A 401 5.54 2.55 29.26
N GLN A 402 6.87 2.50 29.11
CA GLN A 402 7.82 3.07 30.08
C GLN A 402 7.32 4.44 30.57
N GLY A 403 6.99 4.52 31.87
CA GLY A 403 6.54 5.74 32.53
C GLY A 403 5.01 6.02 32.57
N THR A 404 4.14 5.11 32.12
CA THR A 404 2.66 5.30 32.19
C THR A 404 1.93 4.03 32.66
N SER A 405 0.69 4.20 33.15
CA SER A 405 -0.18 3.11 33.64
C SER A 405 -0.32 1.97 32.62
N THR A 406 -0.05 0.73 33.04
CA THR A 406 -0.22 -0.49 32.25
C THR A 406 -1.66 -0.62 31.73
N VAL A 407 -1.82 -0.95 30.45
CA VAL A 407 -3.13 -1.14 29.81
C VAL A 407 -3.14 -2.48 29.12
N ALA A 408 -4.20 -3.25 29.38
CA ALA A 408 -4.49 -4.46 28.63
C ALA A 408 -5.66 -4.25 27.68
N SER A 409 -5.60 -4.91 26.53
CA SER A 409 -6.67 -4.98 25.55
C SER A 409 -7.29 -6.37 25.52
N CYS A 410 -8.60 -6.40 25.29
CA CYS A 410 -9.35 -7.58 24.93
C CYS A 410 -10.03 -7.31 23.59
N VAL A 411 -9.70 -8.12 22.58
CA VAL A 411 -10.34 -8.10 21.27
C VAL A 411 -11.12 -9.39 21.04
N VAL A 412 -12.22 -9.28 20.30
CA VAL A 412 -13.16 -10.39 20.09
C VAL A 412 -13.26 -10.71 18.60
N TYR A 413 -13.18 -11.99 18.27
CA TYR A 413 -13.38 -12.54 16.92
C TYR A 413 -14.52 -13.56 16.96
N THR A 414 -15.48 -13.46 16.05
CA THR A 414 -16.67 -14.33 16.00
C THR A 414 -16.88 -14.95 14.61
N THR A 415 -17.96 -15.70 14.42
CA THR A 415 -18.40 -16.18 13.09
C THR A 415 -18.71 -15.06 12.08
N ALA A 416 -18.88 -13.81 12.56
CA ALA A 416 -18.99 -12.62 11.73
C ALA A 416 -17.63 -11.93 11.46
N GLY A 417 -16.54 -12.47 12.00
CA GLY A 417 -15.19 -11.90 11.95
C GLY A 417 -14.87 -10.99 13.13
N ILE A 418 -14.02 -10.00 12.90
CA ILE A 418 -13.61 -9.03 13.92
C ILE A 418 -14.81 -8.22 14.45
N THR A 419 -15.09 -8.33 15.74
CA THR A 419 -16.28 -7.73 16.36
C THR A 419 -15.89 -6.55 17.25
N THR A 420 -15.68 -5.38 16.63
CA THR A 420 -15.14 -4.17 17.32
C THR A 420 -16.04 -3.60 18.42
N SER A 421 -17.36 -3.82 18.37
CA SER A 421 -18.32 -3.39 19.39
C SER A 421 -18.06 -4.03 20.76
N GLU A 422 -17.43 -5.20 20.77
CA GLU A 422 -17.18 -5.98 21.98
C GLU A 422 -15.79 -5.77 22.56
N TYR A 423 -14.97 -4.91 21.93
CA TYR A 423 -13.62 -4.65 22.41
C TYR A 423 -13.64 -3.97 23.77
N ARG A 424 -12.70 -4.36 24.63
CA ARG A 424 -12.56 -3.79 25.98
C ARG A 424 -11.11 -3.42 26.26
N ARG A 425 -10.92 -2.29 26.94
CA ARG A 425 -9.62 -1.88 27.48
C ARG A 425 -9.68 -1.87 28.99
N PHE A 426 -8.69 -2.48 29.61
CA PHE A 426 -8.56 -2.56 31.06
C PHE A 426 -7.39 -1.69 31.47
N THR A 427 -7.69 -0.65 32.26
CA THR A 427 -6.63 0.09 32.97
C THR A 427 -6.25 -0.73 34.20
N ILE A 428 -4.99 -1.14 34.25
CA ILE A 428 -4.39 -1.93 35.32
C ILE A 428 -3.97 -0.98 36.44
N LYS A 429 -4.27 -1.35 37.68
CA LYS A 429 -3.99 -0.55 38.88
C LYS A 429 -3.36 -1.43 39.94
N ASP A 430 -2.55 -0.80 40.79
CA ASP A 430 -2.03 -1.41 42.02
C ASP A 430 -1.13 -2.63 41.78
N ILE A 431 -0.33 -2.59 40.70
CA ILE A 431 0.70 -3.60 40.41
C ILE A 431 2.09 -2.97 40.37
N THR A 432 3.11 -3.77 40.66
CA THR A 432 4.51 -3.37 40.48
C THR A 432 4.75 -3.00 39.01
N PRO A 433 5.35 -1.83 38.71
CA PRO A 433 5.65 -1.45 37.34
C PRO A 433 6.50 -2.51 36.62
N GLY A 434 6.02 -3.01 35.47
CA GLY A 434 6.70 -4.06 34.71
C GLY A 434 6.35 -5.49 35.12
N ASP A 435 5.36 -5.68 35.99
CA ASP A 435 4.81 -7.00 36.31
C ASP A 435 3.66 -7.37 35.36
N ASP A 436 4.03 -7.88 34.18
CA ASP A 436 3.11 -8.32 33.13
C ASP A 436 2.23 -9.49 33.60
N TYR A 437 2.73 -10.31 34.55
CA TYR A 437 2.03 -11.45 35.11
C TYR A 437 0.87 -11.02 36.00
N ALA A 438 1.12 -10.08 36.92
CA ALA A 438 0.07 -9.49 37.74
C ALA A 438 -0.96 -8.72 36.91
N ALA A 439 -0.50 -8.02 35.85
CA ALA A 439 -1.38 -7.34 34.91
C ALA A 439 -2.33 -8.32 34.21
N MET A 440 -1.80 -9.42 33.66
CA MET A 440 -2.60 -10.46 33.01
C MET A 440 -3.63 -11.06 33.99
N ARG A 441 -3.19 -11.38 35.21
CA ARG A 441 -4.05 -11.91 36.28
C ARG A 441 -5.24 -10.98 36.56
N GLN A 442 -4.98 -9.68 36.73
CA GLN A 442 -6.01 -8.69 37.04
C GLN A 442 -7.04 -8.55 35.91
N VAL A 443 -6.62 -8.65 34.65
CA VAL A 443 -7.49 -8.50 33.48
C VAL A 443 -8.45 -9.66 33.37
N LEU A 444 -7.92 -10.89 33.39
CA LEU A 444 -8.70 -12.10 33.25
C LEU A 444 -9.70 -12.22 34.41
N LEU A 445 -9.25 -11.95 35.64
CA LEU A 445 -10.11 -12.00 36.82
C LEU A 445 -11.26 -10.98 36.71
N ARG A 446 -10.97 -9.74 36.31
CA ARG A 446 -12.02 -8.71 36.12
C ARG A 446 -12.99 -9.05 34.99
N ARG A 447 -12.48 -9.52 33.85
CA ARG A 447 -13.31 -9.86 32.69
C ARG A 447 -14.25 -11.00 33.03
N TYR A 448 -13.73 -12.12 33.51
CA TYR A 448 -14.54 -13.33 33.71
C TYR A 448 -15.40 -13.28 34.97
N THR A 449 -15.01 -12.55 36.01
CA THR A 449 -15.92 -12.26 37.15
C THR A 449 -17.13 -11.44 36.68
N GLN A 450 -16.91 -10.45 35.82
CA GLN A 450 -18.01 -9.67 35.25
C GLN A 450 -18.87 -10.51 34.29
N VAL A 451 -18.27 -11.37 33.47
CA VAL A 451 -19.01 -12.29 32.59
C VAL A 451 -19.92 -13.21 33.39
N LYS A 452 -19.44 -13.80 34.47
CA LYS A 452 -20.26 -14.63 35.38
C LYS A 452 -21.38 -13.84 36.05
N LYS A 453 -21.16 -12.55 36.34
CA LYS A 453 -22.16 -11.69 36.99
C LYS A 453 -23.25 -11.22 36.04
N ASP A 454 -22.88 -10.92 34.80
CA ASP A 454 -23.77 -10.36 33.77
C ASP A 454 -24.41 -11.43 32.88
N ASP A 455 -24.15 -12.72 33.15
CA ASP A 455 -24.57 -13.86 32.32
C ASP A 455 -24.22 -13.67 30.82
N ALA A 456 -23.03 -13.13 30.58
CA ALA A 456 -22.54 -12.83 29.23
C ALA A 456 -21.97 -14.09 28.55
N PRO A 457 -21.94 -14.17 27.21
CA PRO A 457 -21.44 -15.35 26.51
C PRO A 457 -19.95 -15.58 26.79
N LEU A 458 -19.60 -16.80 27.17
CA LEU A 458 -18.23 -17.26 27.33
C LEU A 458 -17.57 -17.52 25.97
N PRO A 459 -16.25 -17.32 25.84
CA PRO A 459 -15.51 -17.68 24.63
C PRO A 459 -15.27 -19.18 24.53
N ASP A 460 -15.18 -19.67 23.30
CA ASP A 460 -14.81 -21.06 22.99
C ASP A 460 -13.28 -21.25 22.94
N LEU A 461 -12.52 -20.16 22.86
CA LEU A 461 -11.07 -20.13 22.91
C LEU A 461 -10.56 -18.78 23.42
N VAL A 462 -9.54 -18.81 24.26
CA VAL A 462 -8.88 -17.60 24.76
C VAL A 462 -7.42 -17.59 24.34
N ILE A 463 -7.02 -16.54 23.62
CA ILE A 463 -5.65 -16.34 23.16
C ILE A 463 -4.93 -15.35 24.07
N ILE A 464 -3.78 -15.75 24.59
CA ILE A 464 -2.90 -14.91 25.40
C ILE A 464 -1.66 -14.56 24.57
N ASP A 465 -1.49 -13.28 24.24
CA ASP A 465 -0.28 -12.77 23.57
C ASP A 465 0.86 -12.69 24.59
N GLY A 466 1.51 -13.83 24.82
CA GLY A 466 2.34 -14.04 25.99
C GLY A 466 3.13 -15.34 25.97
N GLY A 467 4.36 -15.27 26.49
CA GLY A 467 5.16 -16.47 26.72
C GLY A 467 4.62 -17.36 27.85
N LYS A 468 5.34 -18.46 28.14
CA LYS A 468 4.95 -19.48 29.13
C LYS A 468 4.49 -18.91 30.48
N GLY A 469 5.17 -17.88 31.01
CA GLY A 469 4.80 -17.29 32.30
C GLY A 469 3.42 -16.62 32.31
N GLN A 470 3.04 -15.91 31.25
CA GLN A 470 1.72 -15.26 31.16
C GLN A 470 0.62 -16.31 30.96
N MET A 471 0.93 -17.36 30.19
CA MET A 471 0.06 -18.52 30.01
C MET A 471 -0.19 -19.27 31.33
N SER A 472 0.84 -19.55 32.13
CA SER A 472 0.69 -20.21 33.44
C SER A 472 -0.19 -19.39 34.40
N GLN A 473 -0.07 -18.06 34.36
CA GLN A 473 -0.95 -17.19 35.13
C GLN A 473 -2.40 -17.23 34.65
N ALA A 474 -2.62 -17.25 33.33
CA ALA A 474 -3.96 -17.38 32.77
C ALA A 474 -4.63 -18.71 33.19
N ILE A 475 -3.88 -19.81 33.15
CA ILE A 475 -4.34 -21.13 33.62
C ILE A 475 -4.76 -21.07 35.10
N SER A 476 -3.92 -20.48 35.96
CA SER A 476 -4.20 -20.33 37.39
C SER A 476 -5.49 -19.53 37.66
N VAL A 477 -5.71 -18.43 36.92
CA VAL A 477 -6.94 -17.62 37.05
C VAL A 477 -8.18 -18.37 36.58
N MET A 478 -8.10 -19.08 35.47
CA MET A 478 -9.24 -19.85 34.98
C MET A 478 -9.61 -20.98 35.94
N LEU A 479 -8.61 -21.61 36.58
CA LEU A 479 -8.82 -22.59 37.65
C LEU A 479 -9.51 -21.98 38.88
N GLU A 480 -9.03 -20.84 39.36
CA GLU A 480 -9.64 -20.11 40.49
C GLU A 480 -11.09 -19.73 40.21
N LEU A 481 -11.38 -19.36 38.97
CA LEU A 481 -12.73 -19.04 38.51
C LEU A 481 -13.54 -20.27 38.10
N GLN A 482 -13.04 -21.50 38.23
CA GLN A 482 -13.75 -22.73 37.81
C GLN A 482 -14.21 -22.68 36.35
N LEU A 483 -13.40 -22.12 35.45
CA LEU A 483 -13.61 -22.03 34.00
C LEU A 483 -12.61 -22.92 33.25
N THR A 484 -12.44 -24.16 33.71
CA THR A 484 -11.45 -25.10 33.18
C THR A 484 -11.82 -25.70 31.82
N GLU A 485 -13.07 -25.56 31.40
CA GLU A 485 -13.58 -26.09 30.14
C GLU A 485 -13.15 -25.23 28.94
N ILE A 486 -12.76 -23.97 29.17
CA ILE A 486 -12.38 -23.05 28.11
C ILE A 486 -10.90 -23.28 27.73
N PRO A 487 -10.61 -23.67 26.48
CA PRO A 487 -9.25 -23.81 26.00
C PRO A 487 -8.48 -22.48 26.05
N LEU A 488 -7.24 -22.54 26.50
CA LEU A 488 -6.30 -21.43 26.51
C LEU A 488 -5.20 -21.68 25.47
N LEU A 489 -4.89 -20.65 24.66
CA LEU A 489 -3.80 -20.67 23.69
C LEU A 489 -2.79 -19.56 23.98
N GLY A 490 -1.61 -19.93 24.42
CA GLY A 490 -0.47 -19.02 24.57
C GLY A 490 0.30 -18.88 23.28
N VAL A 491 0.61 -17.65 22.86
CA VAL A 491 1.40 -17.37 21.65
C VAL A 491 2.73 -16.73 22.06
N ALA A 492 3.83 -17.47 21.90
CA ALA A 492 5.17 -16.94 22.16
C ALA A 492 5.88 -16.51 20.86
N LYS A 493 6.66 -15.43 20.97
CA LYS A 493 7.56 -14.96 19.90
C LYS A 493 8.72 -15.96 19.78
N GLY A 494 8.91 -16.58 18.62
CA GLY A 494 10.00 -17.53 18.39
C GLY A 494 11.39 -16.89 18.46
N GLU A 495 12.41 -17.74 18.54
CA GLU A 495 13.82 -17.38 18.81
C GLU A 495 14.40 -16.35 17.82
N SER A 496 13.92 -16.32 16.58
CA SER A 496 14.44 -15.44 15.52
C SER A 496 13.78 -14.05 15.43
N ARG A 497 12.76 -13.75 16.24
CA ARG A 497 11.91 -12.53 16.14
C ARG A 497 11.35 -12.24 14.74
N LYS A 498 11.23 -13.24 13.86
CA LYS A 498 10.57 -13.11 12.55
C LYS A 498 9.09 -13.50 12.65
N ALA A 499 8.22 -12.75 11.97
CA ALA A 499 6.82 -13.12 11.83
C ALA A 499 6.71 -14.44 11.04
N GLY A 500 5.97 -15.43 11.56
CA GLY A 500 5.82 -16.76 10.98
C GLY A 500 6.57 -17.90 11.69
N GLU A 501 7.36 -17.60 12.73
CA GLU A 501 7.99 -18.60 13.61
C GLU A 501 7.44 -18.43 15.04
N GLU A 502 6.15 -18.72 15.23
CA GLU A 502 5.49 -18.59 16.53
C GLU A 502 5.33 -19.97 17.18
N THR A 503 5.66 -20.06 18.46
CA THR A 503 5.45 -21.28 19.23
C THR A 503 4.13 -21.14 19.98
N LEU A 504 3.22 -22.07 19.75
CA LEU A 504 1.90 -22.08 20.37
C LEU A 504 1.88 -23.07 21.55
N PHE A 505 1.18 -22.70 22.63
CA PHE A 505 0.97 -23.56 23.81
C PHE A 505 -0.53 -23.72 24.05
N LEU A 506 -1.04 -24.94 24.00
CA LEU A 506 -2.47 -25.21 24.18
C LEU A 506 -2.71 -25.88 25.54
N ASN A 507 -3.45 -25.21 26.43
CA ASN A 507 -3.83 -25.64 27.79
C ASN A 507 -2.68 -25.95 28.76
N ASP A 508 -1.51 -26.35 28.26
CA ASP A 508 -0.30 -26.64 29.01
C ASP A 508 0.90 -25.96 28.34
N VAL A 509 1.78 -25.40 29.16
CA VAL A 509 3.03 -24.74 28.76
C VAL A 509 4.17 -25.75 28.47
N SER A 510 3.96 -27.03 28.78
CA SER A 510 4.91 -28.11 28.54
C SER A 510 4.91 -28.61 27.09
N GLN A 511 3.78 -28.49 26.40
CA GLN A 511 3.60 -28.96 25.02
C GLN A 511 3.52 -27.78 24.04
N SER A 512 4.44 -27.74 23.07
CA SER A 512 4.43 -26.74 22.01
C SER A 512 3.83 -27.31 20.72
N ILE A 513 2.97 -26.53 20.09
CA ILE A 513 2.43 -26.78 18.75
C ILE A 513 3.14 -25.84 17.78
N GLU A 514 3.68 -26.40 16.70
CA GLU A 514 4.25 -25.65 15.58
C GLU A 514 3.31 -25.76 14.38
N LEU A 515 2.91 -24.61 13.84
CA LEU A 515 2.13 -24.53 12.61
C LEU A 515 3.02 -24.03 11.48
N SER A 516 2.80 -24.59 10.27
CA SER A 516 3.46 -24.08 9.06
C SER A 516 3.15 -22.60 8.86
N SER A 517 4.13 -21.84 8.36
CA SER A 517 3.98 -20.43 8.00
C SER A 517 2.94 -20.19 6.90
N GLU A 518 2.53 -21.23 6.18
CA GLU A 518 1.47 -21.19 5.18
C GLU A 518 0.08 -21.55 5.74
N SER A 519 0.00 -21.93 7.03
CA SER A 519 -1.25 -22.38 7.66
C SER A 519 -2.25 -21.25 7.86
N VAL A 520 -3.50 -21.50 7.46
CA VAL A 520 -4.64 -20.61 7.69
C VAL A 520 -4.86 -20.33 9.18
N ALA A 521 -4.68 -21.35 10.02
CA ALA A 521 -4.85 -21.22 11.47
C ALA A 521 -3.84 -20.23 12.07
N LEU A 522 -2.58 -20.29 11.63
CA LEU A 522 -1.54 -19.37 12.08
C LEU A 522 -1.82 -17.93 11.63
N HIS A 523 -2.26 -17.74 10.38
CA HIS A 523 -2.64 -16.41 9.89
C HIS A 523 -3.82 -15.80 10.66
N LEU A 524 -4.81 -16.62 11.08
CA LEU A 524 -5.91 -16.14 11.93
C LEU A 524 -5.41 -15.70 13.31
N ILE A 525 -4.54 -16.50 13.95
CA ILE A 525 -3.93 -16.15 15.24
C ILE A 525 -3.18 -14.82 15.14
N GLN A 526 -2.37 -14.66 14.08
CA GLN A 526 -1.63 -13.42 13.82
C GLN A 526 -2.56 -12.22 13.60
N LEU A 527 -3.63 -12.39 12.82
CA LEU A 527 -4.63 -11.34 12.59
C LEU A 527 -5.25 -10.85 13.91
N ILE A 528 -5.68 -11.79 14.77
CA ILE A 528 -6.31 -11.47 16.05
C ILE A 528 -5.31 -10.78 16.99
N ARG A 529 -4.06 -11.23 17.02
CA ARG A 529 -3.00 -10.65 17.85
C ARG A 529 -2.62 -9.24 17.39
N ASP A 530 -2.37 -9.05 16.10
CA ASP A 530 -2.03 -7.75 15.51
C ASP A 530 -3.14 -6.74 15.77
N GLU A 531 -4.39 -7.18 15.73
CA GLU A 531 -5.56 -6.36 16.06
C GLU A 531 -5.63 -6.00 17.56
N SER A 532 -5.31 -6.95 18.46
CA SER A 532 -5.16 -6.67 19.90
C SER A 532 -4.08 -5.62 20.16
N HIS A 533 -2.91 -5.80 19.53
CA HIS A 533 -1.79 -4.88 19.65
C HIS A 533 -2.12 -3.48 19.10
N ARG A 534 -2.77 -3.42 17.93
CA ARG A 534 -3.27 -2.17 17.33
C ARG A 534 -4.24 -1.47 18.26
N PHE A 535 -5.15 -2.21 18.89
CA PHE A 535 -6.16 -1.67 19.79
C PHE A 535 -5.56 -1.13 21.10
N ALA A 536 -4.51 -1.78 21.64
CA ALA A 536 -3.72 -1.28 22.76
C ALA A 536 -3.03 0.05 22.42
N ILE A 537 -2.30 0.12 21.30
CA ILE A 537 -1.55 1.33 20.87
C ILE A 537 -2.48 2.52 20.60
N ALA A 538 -3.64 2.28 19.97
CA ALA A 538 -4.59 3.35 19.65
C ALA A 538 -5.11 4.07 20.91
N GLY A 539 -5.27 3.33 22.03
CA GLY A 539 -5.63 3.90 23.33
C GLY A 539 -4.56 4.86 23.85
N HIS A 540 -3.28 4.49 23.72
CA HIS A 540 -2.14 5.30 24.15
C HIS A 540 -2.00 6.61 23.38
N ARG A 541 -2.23 6.63 22.06
CA ARG A 541 -2.18 7.89 21.27
C ARG A 541 -3.19 8.94 21.75
N SER A 542 -4.36 8.50 22.21
CA SER A 542 -5.40 9.41 22.70
C SER A 542 -5.12 9.95 24.11
N LYS A 543 -4.51 9.15 25.00
CA LYS A 543 -4.09 9.56 26.36
C LYS A 543 -2.76 10.34 26.38
N ARG A 544 -1.77 9.99 25.56
CA ARG A 544 -0.50 10.74 25.44
C ARG A 544 -0.69 12.18 24.99
N LYS A 545 -1.70 12.45 24.14
CA LYS A 545 -2.09 13.82 23.77
C LYS A 545 -2.60 14.66 24.95
N LYS A 546 -2.99 14.02 26.06
CA LYS A 546 -3.47 14.68 27.28
C LYS A 546 -2.47 14.66 28.45
N GLN A 547 -1.51 13.73 28.49
CA GLN A 547 -0.58 13.54 29.63
C GLN A 547 0.84 14.10 29.43
N PHE A 548 1.27 14.43 28.20
CA PHE A 548 2.56 15.09 27.96
C PHE A 548 2.49 16.59 28.24
N ILE A 549 2.60 16.97 29.52
CA ILE A 549 2.96 18.34 29.95
C ILE A 549 4.32 18.36 30.69
N HIS A 550 4.90 17.21 31.05
CA HIS A 550 6.24 17.15 31.66
C HIS A 550 7.34 16.94 30.60
N SER A 551 8.34 17.80 30.60
CA SER A 551 9.44 17.85 29.63
C SER A 551 10.76 17.40 30.28
N PRO A 552 11.71 16.75 29.57
CA PRO A 552 13.04 16.39 30.11
C PRO A 552 13.87 17.59 30.62
N LEU A 553 13.49 18.79 30.21
CA LEU A 553 14.04 20.06 30.68
C LEU A 553 13.55 20.45 32.08
N ASP A 554 12.62 19.70 32.66
CA ASP A 554 12.00 19.97 33.96
C ASP A 554 12.85 19.42 35.11
N ASP A 555 13.66 18.40 34.82
CA ASP A 555 14.51 17.70 35.78
C ASP A 555 15.92 18.31 35.88
N ILE A 556 16.23 19.34 35.06
CA ILE A 556 17.54 19.99 35.05
C ILE A 556 17.54 21.20 35.99
N GLU A 557 18.34 21.08 37.05
CA GLU A 557 18.49 22.10 38.08
C GLU A 557 18.96 23.45 37.46
N GLY A 558 18.16 24.51 37.64
CA GLY A 558 18.44 25.85 37.08
C GLY A 558 17.68 26.22 35.79
N ILE A 559 16.87 25.31 35.22
CA ILE A 559 15.99 25.61 34.07
C ILE A 559 14.57 25.94 34.52
N GLY A 560 14.32 27.24 34.74
CA GLY A 560 12.96 27.75 34.94
C GLY A 560 12.12 27.77 33.65
N PRO A 561 10.79 27.96 33.76
CA PRO A 561 9.85 27.91 32.64
C PRO A 561 10.16 28.93 31.53
N LYS A 562 10.70 30.11 31.87
CA LYS A 562 11.11 31.13 30.89
C LYS A 562 12.28 30.68 30.01
N ARG A 563 13.30 30.04 30.60
CA ARG A 563 14.48 29.53 29.87
C ARG A 563 14.13 28.33 29.00
N ARG A 564 13.26 27.45 29.51
CA ARG A 564 12.70 26.32 28.75
C ARG A 564 11.99 26.79 27.48
N GLN A 565 11.12 27.78 27.63
CA GLN A 565 10.38 28.32 26.49
C GLN A 565 11.32 29.00 25.48
N ALA A 566 12.38 29.67 25.96
CA ALA A 566 13.40 30.24 25.09
C ALA A 566 14.15 29.15 24.30
N LEU A 567 14.60 28.08 24.96
CA LEU A 567 15.27 26.93 24.31
C LEU A 567 14.36 26.27 23.27
N LEU A 568 13.11 25.93 23.63
CA LEU A 568 12.18 25.27 22.73
C LEU A 568 11.79 26.15 21.53
N ARG A 569 11.65 27.47 21.72
CA ARG A 569 11.38 28.40 20.63
C ARG A 569 12.59 28.53 19.71
N HIS A 570 13.79 28.64 20.27
CA HIS A 570 15.03 28.81 19.50
C HIS A 570 15.30 27.60 18.60
N PHE A 571 15.08 26.38 19.11
CA PHE A 571 15.34 25.14 18.37
C PHE A 571 14.10 24.53 17.70
N GLY A 572 12.94 25.19 17.75
CA GLY A 572 11.72 24.70 17.07
C GLY A 572 11.11 23.44 17.68
N GLY A 573 11.36 23.17 18.96
CA GLY A 573 10.86 22.03 19.74
C GLY A 573 11.96 21.13 20.28
N MET A 574 11.58 20.12 21.07
CA MET A 574 12.53 19.19 21.72
C MET A 574 13.43 18.45 20.73
N GLN A 575 12.91 18.11 19.53
CA GLN A 575 13.68 17.41 18.51
C GLN A 575 14.82 18.26 17.94
N GLY A 576 14.66 19.58 17.82
CA GLY A 576 15.74 20.45 17.39
C GLY A 576 16.78 20.67 18.49
N LEU A 577 16.36 20.67 19.76
CA LEU A 577 17.27 20.80 20.90
C LEU A 577 18.15 19.54 21.09
N LEU A 578 17.61 18.34 20.81
CA LEU A 578 18.35 17.07 20.78
C LEU A 578 19.34 16.94 19.63
N GLN A 579 19.37 17.89 18.70
CA GLN A 579 20.32 17.91 17.58
C GLN A 579 21.30 19.08 17.70
N ALA A 580 21.13 19.93 18.71
CA ALA A 580 21.94 21.12 18.92
C ALA A 580 23.23 20.78 19.67
N SER A 581 24.33 21.38 19.22
CA SER A 581 25.63 21.31 19.90
C SER A 581 25.62 22.13 21.21
N GLN A 582 26.49 21.77 22.17
CA GLN A 582 26.67 22.51 23.42
C GLN A 582 26.89 24.02 23.20
N HIS A 583 27.65 24.39 22.16
CA HIS A 583 27.89 25.78 21.78
C HIS A 583 26.62 26.51 21.31
N GLU A 584 25.75 25.83 20.56
CA GLU A 584 24.48 26.39 20.11
C GLU A 584 23.50 26.56 21.28
N ILE A 585 23.52 25.64 22.25
CA ILE A 585 22.70 25.73 23.48
C ILE A 585 23.15 26.92 24.34
N ALA A 586 24.47 27.18 24.42
CA ALA A 586 25.03 28.33 25.14
C ALA A 586 24.71 29.68 24.47
N ALA A 587 24.40 29.70 23.17
CA ALA A 587 24.03 30.90 22.45
C ALA A 587 22.60 31.40 22.78
N VAL A 588 21.79 30.59 23.47
CA VAL A 588 20.43 30.97 23.86
C VAL A 588 20.45 31.97 25.01
N GLN A 589 19.75 33.09 24.83
CA GLN A 589 19.71 34.19 25.79
C GLN A 589 19.31 33.72 27.20
N GLY A 590 20.21 33.90 28.17
CA GLY A 590 20.00 33.52 29.57
C GLY A 590 20.46 32.11 29.94
N VAL A 591 21.18 31.41 29.06
CA VAL A 591 21.87 30.13 29.32
C VAL A 591 23.38 30.40 29.41
N SER A 592 24.00 30.07 30.55
CA SER A 592 25.46 30.16 30.71
C SER A 592 26.14 28.94 30.09
N SER A 593 27.44 29.02 29.78
CA SER A 593 28.21 27.87 29.26
C SER A 593 28.10 26.63 30.15
N LYS A 594 28.15 26.83 31.47
CA LYS A 594 28.01 25.78 32.48
C LYS A 594 26.61 25.14 32.50
N LEU A 595 25.56 25.92 32.24
CA LEU A 595 24.19 25.40 32.13
C LEU A 595 23.96 24.70 30.78
N ALA A 596 24.58 25.20 29.70
CA ALA A 596 24.53 24.56 28.39
C ALA A 596 25.21 23.19 28.38
N GLU A 597 26.31 23.05 29.12
CA GLU A 597 26.97 21.77 29.37
C GLU A 597 26.05 20.79 30.10
N LEU A 598 25.43 21.22 31.20
CA LEU A 598 24.46 20.40 31.95
C LEU A 598 23.27 19.99 31.08
N ILE A 599 22.74 20.89 30.25
CA ILE A 599 21.66 20.60 29.29
C ILE A 599 22.12 19.61 28.24
N TYR A 600 23.30 19.81 27.67
CA TYR A 600 23.83 18.95 26.62
C TYR A 600 24.06 17.53 27.13
N CYS A 601 24.69 17.37 28.30
CA CYS A 601 24.90 16.08 28.96
C CYS A 601 23.59 15.40 29.37
N ALA A 602 22.60 16.15 29.87
CA ALA A 602 21.30 15.59 30.23
C ALA A 602 20.48 15.11 29.02
N LEU A 603 20.69 15.72 27.85
CA LEU A 603 19.98 15.38 26.62
C LEU A 603 20.75 14.39 25.70
N HIS A 604 22.06 14.24 25.92
CA HIS A 604 22.95 13.34 25.17
C HIS A 604 23.80 12.50 26.15
N PRO A 605 23.22 11.44 26.76
CA PRO A 605 23.93 10.54 27.67
C PRO A 605 24.96 9.64 26.97
#